data_AF-A0AA37JX99-F1
#
_entry.id   AF-A0AA37JX99-F1
#
_cell.length_a   1.000
_cell.length_b   1.000
_cell.length_c   1.000
_cell.angle_alpha   90.00
_cell.angle_beta   90.00
_cell.angle_gamma   90.00
#
_symmetry.space_group_name_H-M   'P 1'
#
loop_
_entity.id
_entity.type
_entity.pdbx_description
1 polymer ?
#
loop_
_entity_poly.entity_id
_entity_poly.type
_entity_poly.pdbx_seq_one_letter_code
_entity_poly.pdbx_strand_id
1 'polypeptide(L)'
;MKIHVKSVAQSFLIKPVITVRLNGEERAWINCGDSEIIEAADGENTLEFSTSLRKKSVRFQAAKDVSITLKWNRISGGLEALVSGEDVKVL
;
A
#
# COMPACT_ATOMS: atom_id res chain seq x y z
N MET A 1 2.96 -7.77 -13.46
CA MET A 1 1.73 -7.81 -12.65
C MET A 1 1.23 -6.41 -12.29
N LYS A 2 -0.06 -6.26 -11.98
CA LYS A 2 -0.63 -5.01 -11.45
C LYS A 2 -0.83 -5.10 -9.94
N ILE A 3 -0.49 -4.02 -9.24
CA ILE A 3 -0.76 -3.86 -7.83
C ILE A 3 -1.87 -2.82 -7.65
N HIS A 4 -3.03 -3.28 -7.22
CA HIS A 4 -4.17 -2.44 -6.87
C HIS A 4 -4.01 -1.98 -5.43
N VAL A 5 -3.66 -0.70 -5.23
CA VAL A 5 -3.53 -0.11 -3.90
C VAL A 5 -4.78 0.71 -3.61
N LYS A 6 -5.49 0.38 -2.53
CA LYS A 6 -6.69 1.08 -2.09
C LYS A 6 -6.51 1.64 -0.70
N SER A 7 -6.77 2.93 -0.52
CA SER A 7 -6.89 3.56 0.78
C SER A 7 -8.35 3.52 1.24
N VAL A 8 -8.61 2.96 2.43
CA VAL A 8 -9.97 2.93 2.99
C VAL A 8 -10.43 4.35 3.31
N ALA A 9 -11.59 4.75 2.80
CA ALA A 9 -12.19 6.03 3.13
C ALA A 9 -12.52 6.09 4.62
N GLN A 10 -12.06 7.14 5.30
CA GLN A 10 -12.33 7.35 6.71
C GLN A 10 -12.74 8.81 6.96
N SER A 11 -13.73 9.01 7.82
CA SER A 11 -14.47 10.26 8.03
C SER A 11 -13.70 11.36 8.80
N PHE A 12 -12.36 11.31 8.81
CA PHE A 12 -11.54 12.11 9.71
C PHE A 12 -11.20 13.51 9.17
N LEU A 13 -10.91 14.43 10.10
CA LEU A 13 -10.51 15.83 9.86
C LEU A 13 -9.11 15.95 9.19
N ILE A 14 -8.24 14.95 9.39
CA ILE A 14 -6.88 14.90 8.82
C ILE A 14 -6.80 13.66 7.92
N LYS A 15 -6.70 13.88 6.62
CA LYS A 15 -6.55 12.85 5.58
C LYS A 15 -5.15 13.00 4.97
N PRO A 16 -4.12 12.43 5.59
CA PRO A 16 -2.78 12.67 5.09
C PRO A 16 -2.58 11.83 3.81
N VAL A 17 -1.91 12.43 2.82
CA VAL A 17 -1.57 11.76 1.56
C VAL A 17 -0.57 10.64 1.87
N ILE A 18 -0.77 9.48 1.25
CA ILE A 18 0.14 8.33 1.39
C ILE A 18 1.02 8.28 0.15
N THR A 19 2.33 8.44 0.35
CA THR A 19 3.32 8.19 -0.69
C THR A 19 3.60 6.70 -0.77
N VAL A 20 3.55 6.15 -1.99
CA VAL A 20 3.82 4.75 -2.29
C VAL A 20 5.14 4.63 -3.05
N ARG A 21 6.06 3.82 -2.52
CA ARG A 21 7.31 3.46 -3.18
C ARG A 21 7.34 1.97 -3.49
N LEU A 22 7.67 1.62 -4.73
CA LEU A 22 7.90 0.25 -5.17
C LEU A 22 9.40 0.05 -5.36
N ASN A 23 9.98 -0.89 -4.62
CA ASN A 23 11.40 -1.23 -4.67
C ASN A 23 12.31 0.00 -4.48
N GLY A 24 11.91 0.91 -3.58
CA GLY A 24 12.63 2.16 -3.26
C GLY A 24 12.28 3.35 -4.16
N GLU A 25 11.64 3.14 -5.30
CA GLU A 25 11.24 4.21 -6.23
C GLU A 25 9.81 4.67 -5.94
N GLU A 26 9.60 5.98 -5.89
CA GLU A 26 8.27 6.55 -5.74
C GLU A 26 7.43 6.32 -7.00
N ARG A 27 6.21 5.80 -6.81
CA ARG A 27 5.31 5.43 -7.93
C ARG A 27 4.00 6.19 -7.91
N ALA A 28 3.43 6.45 -6.74
CA ALA A 28 2.11 7.04 -6.62
C ALA A 28 1.91 7.77 -5.29
N TRP A 29 0.98 8.72 -5.29
CA TRP A 29 0.44 9.36 -4.09
C TRP A 29 -1.05 9.07 -4.01
N ILE A 30 -1.51 8.56 -2.86
CA ILE A 30 -2.89 8.11 -2.68
C ILE A 30 -3.55 8.94 -1.58
N ASN A 31 -4.66 9.61 -1.89
CA ASN A 31 -5.47 10.27 -0.87
C ASN A 31 -6.32 9.24 -0.11
N CYS A 32 -6.83 9.66 1.05
CA CYS A 32 -7.75 8.81 1.82
C CYS A 32 -9.05 8.57 1.04
N GLY A 33 -9.35 7.29 0.77
CA GLY A 33 -10.52 6.87 0.00
C GLY A 33 -10.23 6.56 -1.47
N ASP A 34 -9.05 6.93 -1.97
CA ASP A 34 -8.67 6.72 -3.37
C ASP A 34 -8.06 5.33 -3.58
N SER A 35 -7.96 4.96 -4.85
CA SER A 35 -7.29 3.75 -5.30
C SER A 35 -6.38 4.06 -6.48
N GLU A 36 -5.24 3.40 -6.52
CA GLU A 36 -4.26 3.53 -7.60
C GLU A 36 -3.81 2.15 -8.08
N ILE A 37 -3.34 2.10 -9.34
CA ILE A 37 -2.78 0.90 -9.93
C ILE A 37 -1.30 1.16 -10.20
N ILE A 38 -0.45 0.29 -9.68
CA ILE A 38 1.01 0.36 -9.86
C ILE A 38 1.45 -0.86 -10.67
N GLU A 39 2.14 -0.62 -11.78
CA GLU A 39 2.78 -1.67 -12.57
C GLU A 39 4.04 -2.17 -11.85
N ALA A 40 4.18 -3.49 -11.72
CA ALA A 40 5.30 -4.13 -11.05
C ALA A 40 5.78 -5.36 -11.83
N ALA A 41 7.06 -5.69 -11.66
CA ALA A 41 7.63 -6.92 -12.18
C ALA A 41 7.08 -8.14 -11.42
N ASP A 42 6.95 -9.26 -12.10
CA ASP A 42 6.56 -10.51 -11.47
C ASP A 42 7.69 -11.01 -10.55
N GLY A 43 7.33 -11.65 -9.44
CA GLY A 43 8.25 -12.15 -8.43
C GLY A 43 8.26 -11.29 -7.17
N GLU A 44 9.45 -11.05 -6.62
CA GLU A 44 9.60 -10.39 -5.33
C GLU A 44 9.56 -8.87 -5.46
N ASN A 45 8.72 -8.24 -4.64
CA ASN A 45 8.57 -6.80 -4.58
C ASN A 45 8.48 -6.31 -3.14
N THR A 46 8.95 -5.08 -2.93
CA THR A 46 8.79 -4.35 -1.66
C THR A 46 7.99 -3.09 -1.92
N LEU A 47 6.88 -2.95 -1.20
CA LEU A 47 6.09 -1.73 -1.18
C LEU A 47 6.26 -1.00 0.15
N GLU A 48 6.61 0.27 0.06
CA GLU A 48 6.70 1.16 1.19
C GLU A 48 5.61 2.23 1.08
N PHE A 49 4.88 2.39 2.17
CA PHE A 49 3.84 3.39 2.34
C PHE A 49 4.31 4.37 3.41
N SER A 50 4.37 5.65 3.08
CA SER A 50 4.78 6.67 4.03
C SER A 50 3.81 7.83 4.08
N THR A 51 3.56 8.34 5.28
CA THR A 51 2.75 9.53 5.49
C THR A 51 3.25 10.27 6.74
N SER A 52 3.66 11.53 6.58
CA SER A 52 4.33 12.33 7.61
C SER A 52 5.48 11.55 8.29
N LEU A 53 5.37 11.24 9.60
CA LEU A 53 6.35 10.49 10.38
C LEU A 53 6.09 8.98 10.44
N ARG A 54 5.07 8.48 9.73
CA ARG A 54 4.69 7.07 9.73
C ARG A 54 5.15 6.40 8.44
N LYS A 55 5.59 5.15 8.59
CA LYS A 55 6.00 4.28 7.49
C LYS A 55 5.49 2.88 7.74
N LYS A 56 5.10 2.19 6.68
CA LYS A 56 4.79 0.77 6.66
C LYS A 56 5.43 0.18 5.43
N SER A 57 6.19 -0.89 5.59
CA SER A 57 6.75 -1.65 4.47
C SER A 57 6.13 -3.03 4.43
N VAL A 58 5.95 -3.55 3.22
CA VAL A 58 5.43 -4.88 2.92
C VAL A 58 6.34 -5.49 1.87
N ARG A 59 6.94 -6.62 2.19
CA ARG A 59 7.67 -7.45 1.24
C ARG A 59 6.78 -8.64 0.86
N PHE A 60 6.66 -8.91 -0.42
CA PHE A 60 5.85 -10.01 -0.92
C PHE A 60 6.40 -10.56 -2.23
N GLN A 61 6.02 -11.80 -2.53
CA GLN A 61 6.29 -12.44 -3.81
C GLN A 61 4.96 -12.83 -4.47
N ALA A 62 4.79 -12.48 -5.73
CA ALA A 62 3.61 -12.82 -6.52
C ALA A 62 3.94 -12.81 -8.02
N ALA A 63 3.30 -13.67 -8.81
CA ALA A 63 3.33 -13.62 -10.26
C ALA A 63 2.02 -13.10 -10.86
N LYS A 64 0.93 -13.07 -10.07
CA LYS A 64 -0.36 -12.49 -10.46
C LYS A 64 -0.61 -11.14 -9.78
N ASP A 65 -1.72 -10.51 -10.19
CA ASP A 65 -2.13 -9.23 -9.65
C ASP A 65 -2.37 -9.28 -8.14
N VAL A 66 -1.97 -8.20 -7.48
CA VAL A 66 -1.99 -8.07 -6.01
C VAL A 66 -2.91 -6.93 -5.62
N SER A 67 -3.71 -7.14 -4.58
CA SER A 67 -4.55 -6.11 -3.96
C SER A 67 -4.02 -5.77 -2.57
N ILE A 68 -3.72 -4.49 -2.36
CA ILE A 68 -3.29 -3.95 -1.07
C ILE A 68 -4.32 -2.96 -0.57
N THR A 69 -4.83 -3.24 0.62
CA THR A 69 -5.73 -2.33 1.33
C THR A 69 -4.97 -1.63 2.45
N LEU A 70 -4.92 -0.30 2.36
CA LEU A 70 -4.32 0.58 3.35
C LEU A 70 -5.40 1.16 4.27
N LYS A 71 -5.12 1.16 5.56
CA LYS A 71 -6.03 1.70 6.57
C LYS A 71 -5.24 2.42 7.64
N TRP A 72 -5.75 3.58 8.08
CA TRP A 72 -5.24 4.21 9.28
C TRP A 72 -5.84 3.55 10.53
N ASN A 73 -4.98 3.09 11.44
CA ASN A 73 -5.40 2.61 12.74
C ASN A 73 -5.39 3.77 13.75
N ARG A 74 -6.58 4.11 14.26
CA ARG A 74 -6.78 5.21 15.23
C ARG A 74 -6.15 4.92 16.60
N ILE A 75 -6.12 3.66 17.02
CA ILE A 75 -5.67 3.26 18.35
C ILE A 75 -4.15 3.30 18.40
N SER A 76 -3.49 2.72 17.40
CA SER A 76 -2.02 2.73 17.33
C SER A 76 -1.44 4.00 16.68
N GLY A 77 -2.27 4.79 15.99
CA GLY A 77 -1.82 5.95 15.21
C GLY A 77 -0.87 5.57 14.07
N GLY A 78 -0.97 4.33 13.58
CA GLY A 78 -0.11 3.76 12.55
C GLY A 78 -0.87 3.41 11.28
N LEU A 79 -0.11 3.18 10.20
CA LEU A 79 -0.64 2.69 8.94
C LEU A 79 -0.65 1.16 8.92
N GLU A 80 -1.80 0.59 8.62
CA GLU A 80 -1.99 -0.84 8.39
C GLU A 80 -2.06 -1.11 6.90
N ALA A 81 -1.50 -2.24 6.49
CA ALA A 81 -1.55 -2.73 5.12
C ALA A 81 -1.96 -4.19 5.15
N LEU A 82 -3.04 -4.52 4.44
CA LEU A 82 -3.48 -5.88 4.18
C LEU A 82 -3.13 -6.22 2.73
N VAL A 83 -2.43 -7.34 2.54
CA VAL A 83 -2.02 -7.83 1.22
C VAL A 83 -2.86 -9.04 0.88
N SER A 84 -3.37 -9.08 -0.34
CA SER A 84 -4.19 -10.17 -0.85
C SER A 84 -3.93 -10.38 -2.33
N GLY A 85 -4.03 -11.63 -2.78
CA GLY A 85 -3.77 -12.04 -4.16
C GLY A 85 -3.85 -13.57 -4.23
N GLU A 86 -4.04 -14.10 -5.43
CA GLU A 86 -4.23 -15.55 -5.63
C GLU A 86 -2.99 -16.37 -5.23
N ASP A 87 -1.81 -15.87 -5.57
CA ASP A 87 -0.51 -16.51 -5.36
C ASP A 87 0.43 -15.67 -4.46
N VAL A 88 -0.12 -14.69 -3.76
CA VAL A 88 0.67 -13.78 -2.91
C VAL A 88 1.27 -14.54 -1.73
N LYS A 89 2.57 -14.36 -1.55
CA LYS A 89 3.29 -14.77 -0.34
C LYS A 89 3.91 -13.56 0.33
N VAL A 90 3.37 -13.17 1.49
CA VAL A 90 3.96 -12.13 2.33
C VAL A 90 5.20 -12.71 3.03
N LEU A 91 6.31 -11.98 2.98
CA LEU A 91 7.63 -12.38 3.49
C LEU A 91 7.97 -11.68 4.80
#